data_AF-A0A0R3NW34-F1
#
_entry.id   AF-A0A0R3NW34-F1
#
_cell.length_a   1.000
_cell.length_b   1.000
_cell.length_c   1.000
_cell.angle_alpha   90.00
_cell.angle_beta   90.00
_cell.angle_gamma   90.00
#
_symmetry.space_group_name_H-M   'P 1'
#
loop_
_entity.id
_entity.type
_entity.pdbx_description
1 polymer ?
#
loop_
_entity_poly.entity_id
_entity_poly.type
_entity_poly.pdbx_seq_one_letter_code
_entity_poly.pdbx_strand_id
1 'polypeptide(L)'
;MLPKKIILDVACLQEMGMLFACMKDNEFVEKYCHKEIQQFQNCFKYYMDRKFKAKKTVNQGFVQPGNNLNYKQLNKYMRRFPNPVRIQS
;
A
#
# COMPACT_ATOMS: atom_id res chain seq x y z
N MET A 1 -6.89 0.52 22.37
CA MET A 1 -6.32 -0.66 21.67
C MET A 1 -7.33 -1.07 20.59
N LEU A 2 -7.24 -0.50 19.38
CA LEU A 2 -8.15 -0.90 18.30
C LEU A 2 -7.69 -2.23 17.70
N PRO A 3 -8.63 -3.14 17.37
CA PRO A 3 -8.29 -4.41 16.75
C PRO A 3 -7.61 -4.13 15.42
N LYS A 4 -6.47 -4.80 15.18
CA LYS A 4 -5.83 -4.88 13.86
C LYS A 4 -6.91 -5.33 12.87
N LYS A 5 -7.42 -4.38 12.10
CA LYS A 5 -8.20 -4.65 10.90
C LYS A 5 -7.26 -5.47 10.01
N ILE A 6 -7.49 -6.78 9.92
CA ILE A 6 -6.86 -7.64 8.91
C ILE A 6 -7.51 -7.23 7.59
N ILE A 7 -7.13 -6.06 7.08
CA ILE A 7 -7.30 -5.78 5.67
C ILE A 7 -6.09 -6.47 5.05
N LEU A 8 -6.28 -7.71 4.60
CA LEU A 8 -5.48 -8.19 3.48
C LEU A 8 -5.56 -7.08 2.42
N ASP A 9 -4.41 -6.62 1.98
CA ASP A 9 -4.31 -5.44 1.13
C ASP A 9 -4.86 -5.81 -0.26
N VAL A 10 -6.19 -5.70 -0.41
CA VAL A 10 -6.95 -6.06 -1.61
C VAL A 10 -6.97 -4.85 -2.54
N ALA A 11 -6.57 -5.04 -3.79
CA ALA A 11 -6.54 -4.01 -4.82
C ALA A 11 -7.22 -4.48 -6.11
N CYS A 12 -7.60 -3.53 -6.97
CA CYS A 12 -8.12 -3.79 -8.31
C CYS A 12 -9.44 -4.59 -8.37
N LEU A 13 -10.28 -4.51 -7.33
CA LEU A 13 -11.55 -5.23 -7.26
C LEU A 13 -12.50 -4.87 -8.40
N GLN A 14 -12.51 -3.61 -8.82
CA GLN A 14 -13.37 -3.15 -9.90
C GLN A 14 -12.94 -3.74 -11.25
N GLU A 15 -11.65 -3.69 -11.55
CA GLU A 15 -11.07 -4.26 -12.77
C GLU A 15 -11.19 -5.78 -12.79
N MET A 16 -11.02 -6.45 -11.64
CA MET A 16 -11.31 -7.88 -11.50
C MET A 16 -12.77 -8.20 -11.78
N GLY A 17 -13.70 -7.40 -11.25
CA GLY A 17 -15.13 -7.58 -11.48
C GLY A 17 -15.50 -7.46 -12.97
N MET A 18 -14.96 -6.46 -13.67
CA MET A 18 -15.17 -6.28 -15.11
C MET A 18 -14.58 -7.43 -15.93
N LEU A 19 -13.37 -7.89 -15.57
CA LEU A 19 -12.73 -9.04 -16.20
C LEU A 19 -13.57 -10.32 -16.04
N PHE A 20 -14.05 -10.59 -14.83
CA PHE A 20 -14.89 -11.77 -14.57
C PHE A 20 -16.23 -11.69 -15.26
N ALA A 21 -16.84 -10.51 -15.38
CA ALA A 21 -18.05 -10.33 -16.18
C ALA A 21 -17.80 -10.70 -17.65
N CYS A 22 -16.74 -10.15 -18.26
CA CYS A 22 -16.39 -10.48 -19.65
C CYS A 22 -16.09 -11.96 -19.84
N MET A 23 -15.28 -12.56 -18.95
CA MET A 23 -14.93 -13.98 -19.02
C MET A 23 -16.18 -14.86 -18.93
N LYS A 24 -17.12 -14.54 -18.02
CA LYS A 24 -18.37 -15.28 -17.88
C LYS A 24 -19.20 -15.23 -19.17
N ASP A 25 -19.29 -14.06 -19.80
CA ASP A 25 -20.11 -13.86 -21.00
C ASP A 25 -19.48 -14.46 -22.27
N ASN A 26 -18.17 -14.75 -22.26
CA ASN A 26 -17.40 -15.26 -23.39
C ASN A 26 -16.78 -16.65 -23.14
N GLU A 27 -17.41 -17.47 -22.28
CA GLU A 27 -16.99 -18.86 -21.99
C GLU A 27 -15.51 -18.98 -21.56
N PHE A 28 -15.02 -17.95 -20.85
CA PHE A 28 -13.65 -17.83 -20.38
C PHE A 28 -12.57 -17.80 -21.47
N VAL A 29 -12.95 -17.46 -22.71
CA VAL A 29 -12.00 -17.29 -23.81
C VAL A 29 -11.34 -15.91 -23.72
N GLU A 30 -10.10 -15.88 -23.26
CA GLU A 30 -9.32 -14.65 -22.99
C GLU A 30 -9.25 -13.67 -24.16
N LYS A 31 -9.24 -14.19 -25.41
CA LYS A 31 -9.13 -13.39 -26.63
C LYS A 31 -10.23 -12.32 -26.73
N TYR A 32 -11.43 -12.58 -26.21
CA TYR A 32 -12.54 -11.63 -26.26
C TYR A 32 -12.48 -10.57 -25.15
N CYS A 33 -11.69 -10.80 -24.11
CA CYS A 33 -11.59 -9.95 -22.92
C CYS A 33 -10.24 -9.21 -22.81
N HIS A 34 -9.54 -9.03 -23.94
CA HIS A 34 -8.22 -8.39 -23.96
C HIS A 34 -8.22 -7.02 -23.27
N LYS A 35 -9.28 -6.24 -23.45
CA LYS A 35 -9.42 -4.91 -22.86
C LYS A 35 -9.46 -4.98 -21.33
N GLU A 36 -10.30 -5.85 -20.78
CA GLU A 36 -10.49 -6.04 -19.34
C GLU A 36 -9.24 -6.63 -18.70
N ILE A 37 -8.56 -7.56 -19.38
CA ILE A 37 -7.27 -8.12 -18.96
C ILE A 37 -6.23 -7.01 -18.85
N GLN A 38 -6.10 -6.16 -19.89
CA GLN A 38 -5.14 -5.07 -19.91
C GLN A 38 -5.43 -4.04 -18.81
N GLN A 39 -6.70 -3.73 -18.56
CA GLN A 39 -7.10 -2.83 -17.47
C GLN A 39 -6.73 -3.40 -16.10
N PHE A 40 -7.02 -4.67 -15.84
CA PHE A 40 -6.64 -5.34 -14.59
C PHE A 40 -5.12 -5.36 -14.40
N GLN A 41 -4.36 -5.75 -15.42
CA GLN A 41 -2.89 -5.76 -15.36
C GLN A 41 -2.31 -4.37 -15.07
N ASN A 42 -2.86 -3.33 -15.71
CA ASN A 42 -2.43 -1.96 -15.48
C ASN A 42 -2.70 -1.54 -14.03
N CYS A 43 -3.90 -1.78 -13.51
CA CYS A 43 -4.22 -1.50 -12.12
C CYS A 43 -3.23 -2.21 -11.18
N PHE A 44 -3.00 -3.51 -11.40
CA PHE A 44 -2.15 -4.31 -10.55
C PHE A 44 -0.69 -3.82 -10.56
N LYS A 45 -0.17 -3.45 -11.73
CA LYS A 45 1.16 -2.84 -11.88
C LYS A 45 1.28 -1.55 -11.07
N TYR A 46 0.32 -0.63 -11.20
CA TYR A 46 0.32 0.62 -10.44
C TYR A 46 0.23 0.39 -8.93
N TYR A 47 -0.57 -0.57 -8.49
CA TYR A 47 -0.69 -0.93 -7.09
C TYR A 47 0.66 -1.45 -6.55
N MET A 48 1.30 -2.38 -7.27
CA MET A 48 2.60 -2.94 -6.87
C MET A 48 3.69 -1.87 -6.82
N ASP A 49 3.73 -0.95 -7.79
CA ASP A 49 4.67 0.17 -7.81
C ASP A 49 4.47 1.09 -6.60
N ARG A 50 3.22 1.45 -6.26
CA ARG A 50 2.91 2.27 -5.08
C ARG A 50 3.29 1.55 -3.80
N LYS A 51 2.95 0.26 -3.67
CA LYS A 51 3.30 -0.56 -2.50
C LYS A 51 4.81 -0.64 -2.29
N PHE A 52 5.56 -0.81 -3.37
CA PHE A 52 7.01 -0.85 -3.33
C PHE A 52 7.62 0.52 -2.96
N LYS A 53 7.12 1.61 -3.56
CA LYS A 53 7.53 2.98 -3.21
C LYS A 53 7.26 3.29 -1.74
N ALA A 54 6.08 2.95 -1.21
CA ALA A 54 5.73 3.14 0.19
C ALA A 54 6.64 2.33 1.13
N LYS A 55 6.98 1.08 0.79
CA LYS A 55 7.96 0.29 1.56
C LYS A 55 9.35 0.93 1.57
N LYS A 56 9.80 1.46 0.43
CA LYS A 56 11.09 2.16 0.31
C LYS A 56 11.14 3.42 1.17
N THR A 57 10.13 4.27 1.13
CA THR A 57 10.10 5.51 1.92
C THR A 57 10.12 5.24 3.43
N VAL A 58 9.37 4.24 3.89
CA VAL A 58 9.40 3.80 5.29
C VAL A 58 10.77 3.28 5.69
N ASN A 59 11.43 2.49 4.84
CA ASN A 59 12.77 1.95 5.11
C ASN A 59 13.87 3.01 5.12
N GLN A 60 13.74 4.06 4.30
CA GLN A 60 14.68 5.20 4.29
C GLN A 60 14.54 6.09 5.54
N GLY A 61 13.49 5.89 6.35
CA GLY A 61 13.25 6.66 7.57
C GLY A 61 13.01 8.14 7.28
N PHE A 62 12.46 8.45 6.11
CA PHE A 62 12.05 9.81 5.77
C PHE A 62 10.84 10.19 6.61
N VAL A 63 10.92 11.27 7.38
CA VAL A 63 9.81 11.77 8.20
C VAL A 63 8.91 12.59 7.27
N GLN A 64 7.78 12.02 6.86
CA GLN A 64 6.78 12.77 6.07
C GLN A 64 5.84 13.52 7.03
N PRO A 65 5.71 14.86 6.92
CA PRO A 65 4.77 15.62 7.72
C PRO A 65 3.31 15.21 7.43
N GLY A 66 2.44 15.24 8.44
CA GLY A 66 1.00 15.03 8.28
C GLY A 66 0.50 13.58 8.43
N ASN A 67 1.38 12.60 8.58
CA ASN A 67 1.01 11.19 8.81
C ASN A 67 1.59 10.66 10.13
N ASN A 68 0.94 9.64 10.70
CA ASN A 68 1.47 8.92 11.86
C ASN A 68 2.83 8.30 11.51
N LEU A 69 3.87 8.66 12.26
CA LEU A 69 5.21 8.14 12.08
C LEU A 69 5.30 6.70 12.54
N ASN A 70 5.95 5.84 11.74
CA ASN A 70 6.32 4.51 12.20
C ASN A 70 7.47 4.61 13.21
N TYR A 71 7.62 3.60 14.07
CA TYR A 71 8.65 3.48 15.10
C TYR A 71 10.07 3.84 14.61
N LYS A 72 10.45 3.39 13.41
CA LYS A 72 11.76 3.74 12.82
C LYS A 72 11.92 5.25 12.57
N GLN A 73 10.88 5.90 12.04
CA GLN A 73 10.87 7.34 11.76
C GLN A 73 10.83 8.13 13.06
N LEU A 74 9.97 7.73 14.01
CA LEU A 74 9.86 8.36 15.32
C LEU A 74 11.17 8.27 16.09
N ASN A 75 11.80 7.10 16.15
CA ASN A 75 13.09 6.95 16.83
C ASN A 75 14.21 7.75 16.17
N LYS A 76 14.23 7.85 14.83
CA LYS A 76 15.20 8.70 14.13
C LYS A 76 15.00 10.18 14.52
N TYR A 77 13.76 10.63 14.64
CA TYR A 77 13.42 11.98 15.10
C TYR A 77 13.79 12.20 16.58
N MET A 78 13.39 11.30 17.48
CA MET A 78 13.68 11.37 18.92
C MET A 78 15.18 11.35 19.23
N ARG A 79 16.00 10.61 18.47
CA ARG A 79 17.46 10.66 18.61
C ARG A 79 18.05 11.99 18.20
N ARG A 80 17.42 12.69 17.26
CA ARG A 80 17.85 14.03 16.81
C ARG A 80 17.45 15.12 17.82
N PHE A 81 16.33 14.92 18.52
CA PHE A 81 15.80 15.83 19.53
C PHE A 81 15.53 15.06 20.83
N PRO A 82 16.59 14.65 21.56
CA PRO A 82 16.43 13.86 22.77
C PRO A 82 15.72 14.67 23.85
N ASN A 83 14.85 14.01 24.62
CA ASN A 83 14.30 14.61 25.83
C ASN A 83 15.44 14.77 26.85
N PRO A 84 15.73 15.99 27.34
CA PRO A 84 16.77 16.16 28.35
C PRO A 84 16.41 15.34 29.59
N VAL A 85 17.39 14.62 30.12
CA VAL A 85 17.22 13.90 31.37
C VAL A 85 17.07 14.97 32.45
N ARG A 86 15.89 15.06 33.07
CA ARG A 86 15.74 15.82 34.31
C ARG A 86 16.58 15.09 35.36
N ILE A 87 17.79 15.57 35.61
CA ILE A 87 18.52 15.24 36.82
C ILE A 87 17.74 15.92 37.94
N GLN A 88 16.80 15.20 38.55
CA GLN A 88 16.25 15.61 39.84
C GLN A 88 17.38 15.37 40.84
N SER A 89 18.00 16.47 41.24
CA SER A 89 18.91 16.59 42.38
C SER A 89 18.25 16.13 43.67
#